data_AF-A0A6A6MR74-F1
#
_entry.id   AF-A0A6A6MR74-F1
#
_cell.length_a   1.000
_cell.length_b   1.000
_cell.length_c   1.000
_cell.angle_alpha   90.00
_cell.angle_beta   90.00
_cell.angle_gamma   90.00
#
_symmetry.space_group_name_H-M   'P 1'
#
loop_
_entity.id
_entity.type
_entity.pdbx_description
1 polymer ?
#
loop_
_entity_poly.entity_id
_entity_poly.type
_entity_poly.pdbx_seq_one_letter_code
_entity_poly.pdbx_strand_id
1 'polypeptide(L)'
;METQRRESEGPRVFKEFSPDMKMLVNHLYQHGYFKDANFLRRGELDFSCFYDSYGRDYIKYAAEKFGQDQQEIAKWLSGSDLKKLALFGCPSLTKKNVFSAKRLRNYFEIKEDTVCGKCVLKDSCKFVNQSVWKGDYKTLNLAVVMRVITLYALEEVHPELPVPDEIKASVSRLLNEVVKLSETIS
;
A
#
# COMPACT_ATOMS: atom_id res chain seq x y z
N MET A 1 9.97 25.80 -21.72
CA MET A 1 9.40 24.56 -21.15
C MET A 1 10.54 23.61 -20.90
N GLU A 2 11.11 23.66 -19.70
CA GLU A 2 12.26 22.82 -19.35
C GLU A 2 11.77 21.42 -18.95
N THR A 3 12.19 20.44 -19.73
CA THR A 3 12.01 19.02 -19.45
C THR A 3 12.83 18.68 -18.21
N GLN A 4 12.18 18.53 -17.05
CA GLN A 4 12.81 17.95 -15.87
C GLN A 4 13.26 16.52 -16.22
N ARG A 5 14.57 16.37 -16.45
CA ARG A 5 15.25 15.08 -16.52
C ARG A 5 14.97 14.38 -15.19
N ARG A 6 14.40 13.16 -15.27
CA ARG A 6 14.37 12.24 -14.13
C ARG A 6 15.82 12.07 -13.68
N GLU A 7 16.13 12.52 -12.47
CA GLU A 7 17.36 12.13 -11.80
C GLU A 7 17.39 10.61 -11.80
N SER A 8 18.44 10.05 -12.39
CA SER A 8 18.69 8.62 -12.40
C SER A 8 18.98 8.20 -10.96
N GLU A 9 17.93 7.78 -10.26
CA GLU A 9 18.10 6.95 -9.07
C GLU A 9 19.02 5.78 -9.47
N GLY A 10 20.07 5.54 -8.70
CA GLY A 10 21.02 4.43 -8.94
C GLY A 10 20.30 3.07 -9.01
N PRO A 11 21.01 1.96 -9.24
CA PRO A 11 20.40 0.64 -9.32
C PRO A 11 19.53 0.39 -8.07
N ARG A 12 18.20 0.42 -8.23
CA ARG A 12 17.27 0.14 -7.13
C ARG A 12 17.43 -1.33 -6.76
N VAL A 13 18.06 -1.59 -5.62
CA VAL A 13 18.18 -2.95 -5.08
C VAL A 13 16.84 -3.32 -4.44
N PHE A 14 16.11 -4.20 -5.10
CA PHE A 14 14.84 -4.70 -4.61
C PHE A 14 15.08 -5.84 -3.60
N LYS A 15 14.60 -5.64 -2.37
CA LYS A 15 14.66 -6.68 -1.32
C LYS A 15 13.77 -7.87 -1.66
N GLU A 16 14.16 -9.05 -1.20
CA GLU A 16 13.29 -10.22 -1.27
C GLU A 16 11.99 -9.98 -0.49
N PHE A 17 10.88 -10.54 -0.98
CA PHE A 17 9.59 -10.45 -0.31
C PHE A 17 9.54 -11.29 0.97
N SER A 18 8.88 -10.74 1.99
CA SER A 18 8.50 -11.50 3.18
C SER A 18 7.57 -12.67 2.81
N PRO A 19 7.44 -13.70 3.68
CA PRO A 19 6.48 -14.78 3.46
C PRO A 19 5.05 -14.28 3.24
N ASP A 20 4.60 -13.30 4.01
CA ASP A 20 3.26 -12.72 3.89
C ASP A 20 3.04 -11.99 2.56
N MET A 21 4.09 -11.32 2.07
CA MET A 21 4.03 -10.64 0.79
C MET A 21 4.01 -11.65 -0.36
N LYS A 22 4.80 -12.73 -0.29
CA LYS A 22 4.72 -13.84 -1.25
C LYS A 22 3.34 -14.48 -1.26
N MET A 23 2.74 -14.68 -0.09
CA MET A 23 1.38 -15.18 0.06
C MET A 23 0.36 -14.27 -0.64
N LEU A 24 0.40 -12.95 -0.40
CA LEU A 24 -0.49 -12.01 -1.10
C LEU A 24 -0.31 -12.11 -2.63
N VAL A 25 0.94 -12.08 -3.13
CA VAL A 25 1.22 -12.12 -4.57
C VAL A 25 0.71 -13.43 -5.19
N ASN A 26 0.95 -14.57 -4.54
CA ASN A 26 0.41 -15.86 -4.98
C ASN A 26 -1.12 -15.85 -5.01
N HIS A 27 -1.77 -15.34 -3.96
CA HIS A 27 -3.22 -15.26 -3.89
C HIS A 27 -3.79 -14.40 -5.03
N LEU A 28 -3.23 -13.20 -5.25
CA LEU A 28 -3.62 -12.31 -6.35
C LEU A 28 -3.43 -12.98 -7.73
N TYR A 29 -2.32 -13.70 -7.90
CA TYR A 29 -2.05 -14.45 -9.13
C TYR A 29 -3.09 -15.55 -9.37
N GLN A 30 -3.35 -16.38 -8.37
CA GLN A 30 -4.32 -17.49 -8.44
C GLN A 30 -5.75 -17.01 -8.75
N HIS A 31 -6.11 -15.80 -8.28
CA HIS A 31 -7.42 -15.20 -8.53
C HIS A 31 -7.46 -14.34 -9.81
N GLY A 32 -6.43 -14.42 -10.67
CA GLY A 32 -6.44 -13.83 -12.01
C GLY A 32 -6.13 -12.33 -12.06
N TYR A 33 -5.68 -11.71 -10.97
CA TYR A 33 -5.29 -10.29 -10.97
C TYR A 33 -4.01 -9.99 -11.78
N PHE A 34 -3.34 -11.04 -12.27
CA PHE A 34 -2.17 -10.94 -13.15
C PHE A 34 -2.44 -11.40 -14.58
N LYS A 35 -3.68 -11.72 -14.97
CA LYS A 35 -3.99 -12.27 -16.31
C LYS A 35 -3.51 -11.40 -17.48
N ASP A 36 -3.45 -10.08 -17.27
CA ASP A 36 -3.04 -9.10 -18.28
C ASP A 36 -1.55 -8.70 -18.14
N ALA A 37 -0.77 -9.41 -17.31
CA ALA A 37 0.64 -9.13 -17.07
C ALA A 37 1.51 -9.69 -18.20
N ASN A 38 2.17 -8.81 -18.95
CA ASN A 38 3.03 -9.21 -20.07
C ASN A 38 4.34 -9.90 -19.64
N PHE A 39 4.72 -9.84 -18.35
CA PHE A 39 5.92 -10.48 -17.81
C PHE A 39 5.73 -11.93 -17.43
N LEU A 40 4.49 -12.42 -17.34
CA LEU A 40 4.22 -13.83 -17.05
C LEU A 40 4.56 -14.68 -18.27
N ARG A 41 5.70 -15.36 -18.21
CA ARG A 41 6.11 -16.32 -19.23
C ARG A 41 5.34 -17.62 -19.03
N ARG A 42 4.64 -18.09 -20.06
CA ARG A 42 3.93 -19.39 -20.09
C ARG A 42 2.84 -19.58 -19.04
N GLY A 43 2.35 -18.50 -18.42
CA GLY A 43 1.33 -18.59 -17.38
C GLY A 43 1.85 -19.23 -16.10
N GLU A 44 3.12 -19.01 -15.76
CA GLU A 44 3.70 -19.36 -14.46
C GLU A 44 4.16 -18.08 -13.74
N LEU A 45 3.98 -18.05 -12.42
CA LEU A 45 4.44 -16.96 -11.57
C LEU A 45 5.89 -17.19 -11.14
N ASP A 46 6.82 -16.48 -11.78
CA ASP A 46 8.21 -16.42 -11.35
C ASP A 46 8.46 -15.12 -10.57
N PHE A 47 8.83 -15.22 -9.29
CA PHE A 47 9.11 -14.05 -8.45
C PHE A 47 10.29 -13.19 -8.94
N SER A 48 11.13 -13.72 -9.83
CA SER A 48 12.20 -12.95 -10.46
C SER A 48 11.67 -11.77 -11.29
N CYS A 49 10.42 -11.82 -11.75
CA CYS A 49 9.77 -10.71 -12.46
C CYS A 49 9.52 -9.46 -11.58
N PHE A 50 9.73 -9.57 -10.26
CA PHE A 50 9.53 -8.47 -9.31
C PHE A 50 10.85 -7.84 -8.82
N TYR A 51 11.98 -8.18 -9.46
CA TYR A 51 13.26 -7.49 -9.28
C TYR A 51 13.44 -6.27 -10.20
N ASP A 52 12.34 -5.77 -10.76
CA ASP A 52 12.30 -4.48 -11.43
C ASP A 52 11.09 -3.65 -10.95
N SER A 53 11.09 -2.36 -11.31
CA SER A 53 10.00 -1.44 -10.94
C SER A 53 8.67 -1.80 -11.60
N TYR A 54 8.70 -2.41 -12.78
CA TYR A 54 7.49 -2.70 -13.55
C TYR A 54 6.68 -3.81 -12.89
N GLY A 55 7.31 -4.93 -12.53
CA GLY A 55 6.65 -6.01 -11.81
C GLY A 55 6.10 -5.56 -10.46
N ARG A 56 6.84 -4.72 -9.72
CA ARG A 56 6.37 -4.20 -8.43
C ARG A 56 5.23 -3.19 -8.56
N ASP A 57 5.25 -2.35 -9.58
CA ASP A 57 4.12 -1.48 -9.89
C ASP A 57 2.88 -2.30 -10.29
N TYR A 58 3.08 -3.45 -10.95
CA TYR A 58 2.00 -4.38 -11.25
C TYR A 58 1.41 -5.00 -9.98
N ILE A 59 2.23 -5.38 -8.99
CA ILE A 59 1.73 -5.86 -7.69
C ILE A 59 0.85 -4.79 -7.02
N LYS A 60 1.28 -3.52 -7.01
CA LYS A 60 0.49 -2.42 -6.43
C LYS A 60 -0.84 -2.25 -7.16
N TYR A 61 -0.82 -2.35 -8.49
CA TYR A 61 -2.03 -2.31 -9.31
C TYR A 61 -2.98 -3.47 -8.98
N ALA A 62 -2.46 -4.71 -8.96
CA ALA A 62 -3.23 -5.91 -8.65
C ALA A 62 -3.84 -5.86 -7.25
N ALA A 63 -3.06 -5.45 -6.23
CA ALA A 63 -3.54 -5.31 -4.86
C ALA A 63 -4.62 -4.23 -4.72
N GLU A 64 -4.46 -3.10 -5.41
CA GLU A 64 -5.48 -2.05 -5.46
C GLU A 64 -6.76 -2.55 -6.13
N LYS A 65 -6.64 -3.25 -7.26
CA LYS A 65 -7.78 -3.80 -8.01
C LYS A 65 -8.52 -4.85 -7.18
N PHE A 66 -7.79 -5.76 -6.55
CA PHE A 66 -8.34 -6.68 -5.56
C PHE A 66 -9.12 -5.95 -4.46
N GLY A 67 -8.58 -4.87 -3.92
CA GLY A 67 -9.28 -4.08 -2.91
C GLY A 67 -10.55 -3.40 -3.44
N GLN A 68 -10.66 -3.12 -4.73
CA GLN A 68 -11.90 -2.61 -5.34
C GLN A 68 -12.95 -3.71 -5.47
N ASP A 69 -12.52 -4.89 -5.89
CA ASP A 69 -13.42 -6.01 -6.20
C ASP A 69 -13.90 -6.72 -4.92
N GLN A 70 -13.10 -6.70 -3.85
CA GLN A 70 -13.36 -7.38 -2.57
C GLN A 70 -13.73 -6.43 -1.42
N GLN A 71 -14.39 -5.30 -1.73
CA GLN A 71 -14.67 -4.22 -0.79
C GLN A 71 -15.40 -4.65 0.51
N GLU A 72 -16.15 -5.75 0.50
CA GLU A 72 -16.84 -6.29 1.68
C GLU A 72 -15.87 -6.77 2.79
N ILE A 73 -14.64 -7.18 2.44
CA ILE A 73 -13.60 -7.57 3.40
C ILE A 73 -13.26 -6.42 4.36
N ALA A 74 -13.39 -5.16 3.91
CA ALA A 74 -13.02 -3.99 4.71
C ALA A 74 -13.67 -3.97 6.10
N LYS A 75 -14.91 -4.50 6.21
CA LYS A 75 -15.68 -4.49 7.45
C LYS A 75 -15.11 -5.40 8.54
N TRP A 76 -14.26 -6.35 8.15
CA TRP A 76 -13.77 -7.43 9.01
C TRP A 76 -12.29 -7.31 9.37
N LEU A 77 -11.59 -6.32 8.80
CA LEU A 77 -10.18 -6.07 9.09
C LEU A 77 -9.99 -5.54 10.52
N SER A 78 -8.83 -5.87 11.10
CA SER A 78 -8.38 -5.39 12.40
C SER A 78 -8.32 -3.85 12.43
N GLY A 79 -9.34 -3.25 13.06
CA GLY A 79 -9.40 -1.80 13.25
C GLY A 79 -8.22 -1.27 14.08
N SER A 80 -7.68 -2.06 15.01
CA SER A 80 -6.53 -1.67 15.83
C SER A 80 -5.25 -1.58 15.01
N ASP A 81 -4.99 -2.56 14.12
CA ASP A 81 -3.84 -2.55 13.23
C ASP A 81 -3.94 -1.45 12.16
N LEU A 82 -5.13 -1.27 11.58
CA LEU A 82 -5.38 -0.17 10.65
C LEU A 82 -5.18 1.20 11.30
N LYS A 83 -5.61 1.38 12.55
CA LYS A 83 -5.43 2.62 13.30
C LYS A 83 -3.95 2.90 13.58
N LYS A 84 -3.12 1.88 13.85
CA LYS A 84 -1.67 2.04 13.96
C LYS A 84 -1.05 2.57 12.67
N LEU A 85 -1.44 2.02 11.52
CA LEU A 85 -0.99 2.52 10.21
C LEU A 85 -1.43 3.96 9.95
N ALA A 86 -2.68 4.30 10.31
CA ALA A 86 -3.22 5.64 10.18
C ALA A 86 -2.41 6.67 11.00
N LEU A 87 -2.05 6.31 12.24
CA LEU A 87 -1.28 7.16 13.15
C LEU A 87 0.21 7.27 12.77
N PHE A 88 0.77 6.28 12.07
CA PHE A 88 2.19 6.26 11.74
C PHE A 88 2.58 7.34 10.73
N GLY A 89 1.91 7.42 9.58
CA GLY A 89 2.28 8.39 8.56
C GLY A 89 1.92 8.02 7.13
N CYS A 90 2.27 8.90 6.19
CA CYS A 90 2.16 8.62 4.77
C CYS A 90 3.37 7.80 4.32
N PRO A 91 3.19 6.68 3.60
CA PRO A 91 4.31 5.82 3.22
C PRO A 91 5.27 6.48 2.21
N SER A 92 4.80 7.47 1.44
CA SER A 92 5.64 8.23 0.50
C SER A 92 5.04 9.61 0.22
N LEU A 93 5.77 10.45 -0.52
CA LEU A 93 5.37 11.82 -0.89
C LEU A 93 4.52 11.92 -2.15
N THR A 94 4.23 10.81 -2.84
CA THR A 94 3.39 10.85 -4.05
C THR A 94 1.95 11.20 -3.69
N LYS A 95 1.29 12.03 -4.51
CA LYS A 95 -0.09 12.49 -4.26
C LYS A 95 -1.04 11.32 -3.95
N LYS A 96 -0.96 10.23 -4.72
CA LYS A 96 -1.82 9.05 -4.57
C LYS A 96 -1.65 8.38 -3.21
N ASN A 97 -0.40 8.21 -2.77
CA ASN A 97 -0.07 7.52 -1.53
C ASN A 97 -0.38 8.39 -0.30
N VAL A 98 -0.05 9.68 -0.39
CA VAL A 98 -0.43 10.67 0.63
C VAL A 98 -1.94 10.71 0.80
N PHE A 99 -2.70 10.81 -0.30
CA PHE A 99 -4.16 10.90 -0.23
C PHE A 99 -4.79 9.60 0.31
N SER A 100 -4.22 8.44 -0.02
CA SER A 100 -4.67 7.15 0.52
C SER A 100 -4.45 7.07 2.04
N ALA A 101 -3.26 7.43 2.53
CA ALA A 101 -2.98 7.46 3.97
C ALA A 101 -3.86 8.47 4.73
N LYS A 102 -4.07 9.66 4.16
CA LYS A 102 -4.96 10.68 4.75
C LYS A 102 -6.42 10.24 4.77
N ARG A 103 -6.88 9.53 3.74
CA ARG A 103 -8.23 8.96 3.71
C ARG A 103 -8.40 7.88 4.77
N LEU A 104 -7.39 7.02 4.97
CA LEU A 104 -7.38 6.05 6.06
C LEU A 104 -7.44 6.74 7.44
N ARG A 105 -6.69 7.83 7.64
CA ARG A 105 -6.78 8.64 8.87
C ARG A 105 -8.17 9.24 9.09
N ASN A 106 -8.78 9.76 8.03
CA ASN A 106 -10.10 10.36 8.11
C ASN A 106 -11.18 9.34 8.51
N TYR A 107 -11.06 8.07 8.10
CA TYR A 107 -11.95 7.00 8.55
C TYR A 107 -11.91 6.80 10.08
N PHE A 108 -10.75 7.03 10.71
CA PHE A 108 -10.59 6.97 12.17
C PHE A 108 -10.78 8.32 12.87
N GLU A 109 -11.25 9.35 12.16
CA GLU A 109 -11.43 10.72 12.67
C GLU A 109 -10.14 11.31 13.26
N ILE A 110 -8.97 10.88 12.76
CA ILE A 110 -7.67 11.38 13.18
C ILE A 110 -7.39 12.69 12.47
N LYS A 111 -7.14 13.77 13.23
CA LYS A 111 -6.76 15.06 12.67
C LYS A 111 -5.39 14.99 12.01
N GLU A 112 -5.27 15.59 10.83
CA GLU A 112 -4.04 15.54 10.03
C GLU A 112 -2.83 16.15 10.74
N ASP A 113 -3.03 17.21 11.52
CA ASP A 113 -1.99 17.88 12.30
C ASP A 113 -1.34 16.97 13.36
N THR A 114 -2.09 16.00 13.89
CA THR A 114 -1.62 15.06 14.90
C THR A 114 -0.53 14.14 14.36
N VAL A 115 -0.61 13.81 13.06
CA VAL A 115 0.34 12.92 12.39
C VAL A 115 1.34 13.72 11.55
N CYS A 116 0.87 14.62 10.70
CA CYS A 116 1.73 15.46 9.86
C CYS A 116 2.62 16.41 10.69
N GLY A 117 2.17 16.84 11.87
CA GLY A 117 2.95 17.70 12.76
C GLY A 117 4.23 17.05 13.30
N LYS A 118 4.24 15.71 13.40
CA LYS A 118 5.38 14.89 13.86
C LYS A 118 6.05 14.11 12.74
N CYS A 119 5.59 14.28 11.50
CA CYS A 119 6.06 13.52 10.35
C CYS A 119 7.47 13.96 9.95
N VAL A 120 8.41 13.02 9.84
CA VAL A 120 9.77 13.28 9.37
C VAL A 120 9.81 13.86 7.94
N LEU A 121 8.80 13.53 7.13
CA LEU A 121 8.69 13.99 5.75
C LEU A 121 7.96 15.33 5.61
N LYS A 122 7.64 16.01 6.72
CA LYS A 122 6.78 17.20 6.73
C LYS A 122 7.31 18.29 5.80
N ASP A 123 8.58 18.65 5.92
CA ASP A 123 9.15 19.80 5.20
C ASP A 123 9.21 19.57 3.69
N SER A 124 9.32 18.31 3.25
CA SER A 124 9.30 17.92 1.83
C SER A 124 7.90 17.61 1.29
N CYS A 125 6.87 17.57 2.15
CA CYS A 125 5.52 17.18 1.75
C CYS A 125 4.70 18.37 1.25
N LYS A 126 4.27 18.33 -0.01
CA LYS A 126 3.40 19.37 -0.61
C LYS A 126 1.95 19.36 -0.08
N PHE A 127 1.62 18.41 0.80
CA PHE A 127 0.26 18.16 1.29
C PHE A 127 0.18 18.14 2.84
N VAL A 128 1.15 18.75 3.52
CA VAL A 128 1.14 18.87 4.99
C VAL A 128 -0.18 19.44 5.48
N ASN A 129 -0.79 18.78 6.47
CA ASN A 129 -2.06 19.18 7.09
C ASN A 129 -3.25 19.38 6.13
N GLN A 130 -3.08 19.13 4.84
CA GLN A 130 -4.17 19.17 3.89
C GLN A 130 -5.08 17.99 4.15
N SER A 131 -6.37 18.28 4.21
CA SER A 131 -7.42 17.30 4.32
C SER A 131 -7.88 16.87 2.93
N VAL A 132 -8.08 15.58 2.75
CA VAL A 132 -8.61 15.02 1.50
C VAL A 132 -10.14 15.07 1.54
N TRP A 133 -10.71 16.21 1.18
CA TRP A 133 -12.17 16.39 1.09
C TRP A 133 -12.72 15.94 -0.27
N LYS A 134 -13.98 15.49 -0.25
CA LYS A 134 -14.88 15.05 -1.36
C LYS A 134 -15.13 13.52 -1.47
N GLY A 135 -15.75 12.91 -0.45
CA GLY A 135 -16.32 11.56 -0.60
C GLY A 135 -16.93 11.01 0.69
N ASP A 136 -17.65 9.89 0.60
CA ASP A 136 -18.04 9.11 1.79
C ASP A 136 -16.79 8.57 2.47
N TYR A 137 -16.64 8.91 3.74
CA TYR A 137 -15.50 8.55 4.60
C TYR A 137 -15.92 7.72 5.82
N LYS A 138 -17.23 7.46 5.97
CA LYS A 138 -17.74 6.58 7.02
C LYS A 138 -17.47 5.11 6.70
N THR A 139 -17.22 4.81 5.44
CA THR A 139 -16.90 3.48 4.93
C THR A 139 -15.39 3.34 4.70
N LEU A 140 -14.79 2.31 5.30
CA LEU A 140 -13.39 1.96 5.04
C LEU A 140 -13.27 1.49 3.60
N ASN A 141 -12.43 2.13 2.80
CA ASN A 141 -12.21 1.75 1.41
C ASN A 141 -11.05 0.74 1.34
N LEU A 142 -11.33 -0.49 0.90
CA LEU A 142 -10.31 -1.55 0.89
C LEU A 142 -9.23 -1.28 -0.15
N ALA A 143 -9.55 -0.73 -1.32
CA ALA A 143 -8.53 -0.34 -2.30
C ALA A 143 -7.51 0.67 -1.72
N VAL A 144 -7.97 1.60 -0.88
CA VAL A 144 -7.11 2.54 -0.14
C VAL A 144 -6.25 1.81 0.88
N VAL A 145 -6.81 0.88 1.64
CA VAL A 145 -6.06 0.03 2.59
C VAL A 145 -4.99 -0.77 1.86
N MET A 146 -5.36 -1.47 0.78
CA MET A 146 -4.45 -2.28 -0.03
C MET A 146 -3.28 -1.45 -0.58
N ARG A 147 -3.52 -0.24 -1.09
CA ARG A 147 -2.44 0.67 -1.50
C ARG A 147 -1.46 0.98 -0.36
N VAL A 148 -1.98 1.26 0.83
CA VAL A 148 -1.15 1.63 1.99
C VAL A 148 -0.34 0.42 2.48
N ILE A 149 -0.99 -0.72 2.74
CA ILE A 149 -0.30 -1.89 3.28
C ILE A 149 0.70 -2.49 2.28
N THR A 150 0.38 -2.48 0.98
CA THR A 150 1.26 -3.02 -0.06
C THR A 150 2.56 -2.23 -0.16
N LEU A 151 2.53 -0.90 0.01
CA LEU A 151 3.76 -0.09 0.02
C LEU A 151 4.67 -0.43 1.18
N TYR A 152 4.11 -0.62 2.38
CA TYR A 152 4.88 -1.04 3.54
C TYR A 152 5.43 -2.46 3.35
N ALA A 153 4.63 -3.39 2.82
CA ALA A 153 5.01 -4.78 2.62
C ALA A 153 6.10 -4.96 1.53
N LEU A 154 6.06 -4.13 0.50
CA LEU A 154 7.11 -4.08 -0.53
C LEU A 154 8.39 -3.38 -0.05
N GLU A 155 8.37 -2.77 1.14
CA GLU A 155 9.41 -1.87 1.66
C GLU A 155 9.71 -0.68 0.72
N GLU A 156 8.70 -0.23 -0.04
CA GLU A 156 8.81 0.90 -0.96
C GLU A 156 8.26 2.20 -0.37
N VAL A 157 8.61 2.42 0.89
CA VAL A 157 8.37 3.67 1.60
C VAL A 157 9.41 4.73 1.23
N HIS A 158 9.19 5.98 1.64
CA HIS A 158 10.20 7.02 1.51
C HIS A 158 11.49 6.61 2.25
N PRO A 159 12.69 6.79 1.66
CA PRO A 159 13.95 6.35 2.29
C PRO A 159 14.21 6.94 3.68
N GLU A 160 13.75 8.18 3.91
CA GLU A 160 13.88 8.87 5.20
C GLU A 160 12.81 8.48 6.23
N LEU A 161 11.89 7.57 5.90
CA LEU A 161 10.83 7.11 6.80
C LEU A 161 11.24 5.80 7.50
N PRO A 162 11.73 5.85 8.75
CA PRO A 162 12.04 4.63 9.50
C PRO A 162 10.74 3.93 9.90
N VAL A 163 10.54 2.70 9.42
CA VAL A 163 9.34 1.90 9.73
C VAL A 163 9.58 1.01 10.95
N PRO A 164 8.90 1.26 12.10
CA PRO A 164 9.04 0.43 13.30
C PRO A 164 8.55 -1.00 13.08
N ASP A 165 9.10 -1.96 13.82
CA ASP A 165 8.71 -3.37 13.70
C ASP A 165 7.24 -3.61 14.09
N GLU A 166 6.69 -2.79 14.98
CA GLU A 166 5.25 -2.83 15.29
C GLU A 166 4.39 -2.55 14.05
N ILE A 167 4.81 -1.60 13.20
CA ILE A 167 4.12 -1.28 11.95
C ILE A 167 4.24 -2.44 10.96
N LYS A 168 5.43 -3.03 10.82
CA LYS A 168 5.63 -4.22 9.96
C LYS A 168 4.77 -5.39 10.43
N ALA A 169 4.67 -5.62 11.73
CA ALA A 169 3.84 -6.67 12.30
C ALA A 169 2.34 -6.43 12.06
N SER A 170 1.88 -5.17 12.16
CA SER A 170 0.50 -4.81 11.78
C SER A 170 0.23 -5.03 10.29
N VAL A 171 1.18 -4.68 9.41
CA VAL A 171 1.06 -4.95 7.97
C VAL A 171 0.98 -6.45 7.70
N SER A 172 1.86 -7.25 8.31
CA SER A 172 1.85 -8.71 8.20
C SER A 172 0.50 -9.31 8.60
N ARG A 173 -0.06 -8.91 9.76
CA ARG A 173 -1.39 -9.37 10.19
C ARG A 173 -2.50 -8.98 9.21
N LEU A 174 -2.50 -7.72 8.74
CA LEU A 174 -3.52 -7.25 7.80
C LEU A 174 -3.45 -7.97 6.45
N LEU A 175 -2.26 -8.31 5.95
CA LEU A 175 -2.11 -9.11 4.73
C LEU A 175 -2.71 -10.51 4.89
N ASN A 176 -2.43 -11.17 6.02
CA ASN A 176 -2.99 -12.48 6.36
C ASN A 176 -4.52 -12.43 6.50
N GLU A 177 -5.06 -11.41 7.18
CA GLU A 177 -6.49 -11.21 7.32
C GLU A 177 -7.17 -11.02 5.97
N VAL A 178 -6.62 -10.17 5.10
CA VAL A 178 -7.17 -9.91 3.78
C VAL A 178 -7.28 -11.20 2.96
N VAL A 179 -6.20 -11.99 2.87
CA VAL A 179 -6.17 -13.25 2.10
C VAL A 179 -7.18 -14.26 2.67
N LYS A 180 -7.18 -14.45 4.00
CA LYS A 180 -8.09 -15.38 4.67
C LYS A 180 -9.57 -14.99 4.49
N LEU A 181 -9.88 -13.70 4.58
CA LEU A 181 -11.23 -13.18 4.44
C LEU A 181 -11.73 -13.30 3.00
N SER A 182 -10.87 -13.10 1.99
CA SER A 182 -11.26 -13.33 0.59
C SER A 182 -11.67 -14.78 0.32
N GLU A 183 -11.05 -15.75 0.98
CA GLU A 183 -11.41 -17.17 0.82
C GLU A 183 -12.71 -17.54 1.54
N THR A 184 -13.13 -16.74 2.53
CA THR A 184 -14.31 -17.02 3.36
C THR A 184 -15.58 -16.31 2.88
N ILE A 185 -15.41 -15.14 2.24
CA ILE A 185 -16.53 -14.27 1.81
C ILE A 185 -16.89 -14.50 0.32
N SER A 186 -16.06 -15.24 -0.42
CA SER A 186 -16.30 -15.58 -1.84
C SER A 186 -17.43 -16.58 -2.06
#